data_AF-J2Y4S0-F1
#
_entry.id   AF-J2Y4S0-F1
#
_cell.length_a   1.000
_cell.length_b   1.000
_cell.length_c   1.000
_cell.angle_alpha   90.00
_cell.angle_beta   90.00
_cell.angle_gamma   90.00
#
_symmetry.space_group_name_H-M   'P 1'
#
loop_
_entity.id
_entity.type
_entity.pdbx_description
1 polymer ?
#
loop_
_entity_poly.entity_id
_entity_poly.type
_entity_poly.pdbx_seq_one_letter_code
_entity_poly.pdbx_strand_id
1 'polypeptide(L)'
;MTVIVLINPENDPHLIADCLISADGPDKRQSLSVWIPSLGLIPTDWNDDGGPFHIARMGRKTYILPNNSGMLAFAGDCRSAYEFWVALSKSIDIKLGYQPDAMIDTNTIDQVLLGMSRTAGAFHILGVLLDGKGGKHAYIHRPEAMMTTQNFGTCYLAGSGTNHLKSQIETEDERFTSIEQWPWAHISPTEELAESLCSNMLYYESDIHNGRKPNTPIHDRFGGFYEWYSIKSAGIKPTPPRIDLNILVKDDALYLTRLHFSESTHPPLDDADFKGSQIILKVLTFCLKTEEFDPHRLFDKLAFTFEQVDGVLIERFFNHYDRDANSSLSDPRISGIVPADVLQQDFGHGLPVKRVRLTVSVNGYAVVKGVTESDESLAPARIHYANGQVSVAFSEKTAVLIADIVSRHLN
;
A
#
# COMPACT_ATOMS: atom_id res chain seq x y z
N MET A 1 -10.16 12.16 -3.16
CA MET A 1 -8.76 12.62 -3.07
C MET A 1 -7.87 11.45 -2.71
N THR A 2 -6.66 11.40 -3.26
CA THR A 2 -5.92 10.17 -3.58
C THR A 2 -4.50 10.52 -4.02
N VAL A 3 -3.59 9.54 -4.10
CA VAL A 3 -2.34 9.67 -4.87
C VAL A 3 -1.99 8.34 -5.56
N ILE A 4 -1.60 8.44 -6.82
CA ILE A 4 -1.11 7.31 -7.64
C ILE A 4 0.21 7.68 -8.31
N VAL A 5 1.09 6.70 -8.47
CA VAL A 5 2.40 6.87 -9.11
C VAL A 5 2.70 5.69 -10.02
N LEU A 6 3.15 5.96 -11.24
CA LEU A 6 3.72 4.98 -12.15
C LEU A 6 5.21 5.25 -12.32
N ILE A 7 6.04 4.31 -11.90
CA ILE A 7 7.51 4.42 -11.87
C ILE A 7 8.12 3.54 -12.96
N ASN A 8 9.07 4.10 -13.71
CA ASN A 8 9.88 3.41 -14.72
C ASN A 8 9.07 2.56 -15.72
N PRO A 9 7.97 3.07 -16.31
CA PRO A 9 7.07 2.23 -17.08
C PRO A 9 7.71 1.59 -18.31
N GLU A 10 8.79 2.16 -18.83
CA GLU A 10 9.50 1.68 -20.01
C GLU A 10 10.34 0.41 -19.72
N ASN A 11 10.90 0.28 -18.51
CA ASN A 11 11.88 -0.76 -18.22
C ASN A 11 11.40 -1.71 -17.11
N ASP A 12 11.06 -1.16 -15.94
CA ASP A 12 10.70 -1.92 -14.75
C ASP A 12 9.46 -1.32 -14.05
N PRO A 13 8.26 -1.45 -14.67
CA PRO A 13 7.10 -0.72 -14.22
C PRO A 13 6.66 -1.12 -12.82
N HIS A 14 6.51 -0.11 -11.97
CA HIS A 14 5.88 -0.24 -10.66
C HIS A 14 4.75 0.78 -10.52
N LEU A 15 3.56 0.32 -10.13
CA LEU A 15 2.38 1.14 -9.91
C LEU A 15 2.09 1.21 -8.42
N ILE A 16 2.00 2.42 -7.86
CA ILE A 16 1.71 2.67 -6.44
C ILE A 16 0.37 3.39 -6.34
N ALA A 17 -0.44 3.01 -5.36
CA ALA A 17 -1.69 3.70 -5.02
C ALA A 17 -1.91 3.76 -3.51
N ASP A 18 -2.42 4.89 -3.02
CA ASP A 18 -2.91 4.99 -1.64
C ASP A 18 -4.31 4.38 -1.50
N CYS A 19 -4.70 4.05 -0.28
CA CYS A 19 -5.97 3.37 0.01
C CYS A 19 -7.00 4.27 0.72
N LEU A 20 -6.68 5.51 1.08
CA LEU A 20 -7.62 6.39 1.78
C LEU A 20 -8.71 6.94 0.84
N ILE A 21 -9.97 6.84 1.24
CA ILE A 21 -11.09 7.46 0.55
C ILE A 21 -11.65 8.56 1.42
N SER A 22 -11.64 9.79 0.90
CA SER A 22 -12.13 11.00 1.56
C SER A 22 -13.20 11.69 0.71
N ALA A 23 -14.08 12.45 1.37
CA ALA A 23 -15.15 13.21 0.73
C ALA A 23 -15.36 14.57 1.39
N ASP A 24 -15.82 15.54 0.60
CA ASP A 24 -16.12 16.89 1.08
C ASP A 24 -17.35 16.92 1.99
N GLY A 25 -17.34 17.84 2.96
CA GLY A 25 -18.42 18.05 3.91
C GLY A 25 -18.38 17.12 5.12
N PRO A 26 -19.37 17.25 6.03
CA PRO A 26 -19.42 16.48 7.27
C PRO A 26 -19.76 15.02 7.02
N ASP A 27 -19.26 14.13 7.88
CA ASP A 27 -19.68 12.74 7.89
C ASP A 27 -21.14 12.62 8.36
N LYS A 28 -21.98 11.98 7.55
CA LYS A 28 -23.42 11.77 7.86
C LYS A 28 -23.71 10.38 8.42
N ARG A 29 -22.68 9.53 8.58
CA ARG A 29 -22.84 8.19 9.10
C ARG A 29 -22.99 8.21 10.61
N GLN A 30 -23.62 7.18 11.17
CA GLN A 30 -23.76 7.04 12.61
C GLN A 30 -22.42 6.74 13.31
N SER A 31 -21.53 6.01 12.62
CA SER A 31 -20.18 5.77 13.11
C SER A 31 -19.25 6.84 12.59
N LEU A 32 -18.88 7.76 13.46
CA LEU A 32 -17.96 8.87 13.18
C LEU A 32 -16.50 8.45 13.44
N SER A 33 -16.16 7.20 13.10
CA SER A 33 -14.82 6.65 13.29
C SER A 33 -14.44 5.68 12.18
N VAL A 34 -13.15 5.66 11.86
CA VAL A 34 -12.52 4.81 10.85
C VAL A 34 -11.21 4.27 11.39
N TRP A 35 -10.87 3.04 11.03
CA TRP A 35 -9.59 2.45 11.36
C TRP A 35 -8.57 2.75 10.26
N ILE A 36 -7.40 3.27 10.63
CA ILE A 36 -6.26 3.44 9.74
C ILE A 36 -5.08 2.64 10.28
N PRO A 37 -4.42 1.80 9.47
CA PRO A 37 -3.31 0.93 9.91
C PRO A 37 -2.28 1.60 10.84
N SER A 38 -1.82 2.81 10.50
CA SER A 38 -0.78 3.55 11.22
C SER A 38 -1.27 4.28 12.49
N LEU A 39 -2.59 4.47 12.65
CA LEU A 39 -3.19 5.31 13.68
C LEU A 39 -4.23 4.60 14.57
N GLY A 40 -4.72 3.43 14.15
CA GLY A 40 -5.84 2.76 14.78
C GLY A 40 -7.16 3.47 14.50
N LEU A 41 -8.07 3.44 15.49
CA LEU A 41 -9.37 4.06 15.39
C LEU A 41 -9.29 5.59 15.58
N ILE A 42 -9.62 6.34 14.54
CA ILE A 42 -9.60 7.81 14.52
C ILE A 42 -11.00 8.38 14.19
N PRO A 43 -11.28 9.64 14.56
CA PRO A 43 -12.49 10.32 14.09
C PRO A 43 -12.46 10.48 12.57
N THR A 44 -13.64 10.44 11.95
CA THR A 44 -13.80 10.61 10.50
C THR A 44 -13.87 12.06 10.06
N ASP A 45 -14.26 12.99 10.93
CA ASP A 45 -14.37 14.42 10.59
C ASP A 45 -13.03 15.15 10.71
N TRP A 46 -12.69 15.89 9.66
CA TRP A 46 -11.45 16.66 9.53
C TRP A 46 -11.74 18.03 8.91
N ASN A 47 -10.75 18.90 8.95
CA ASN A 47 -10.85 20.24 8.37
C ASN A 47 -9.50 20.67 7.81
N ASP A 48 -9.53 21.32 6.66
CA ASP A 48 -8.37 21.94 6.02
C ASP A 48 -8.71 23.33 5.50
N ASP A 49 -7.81 23.92 4.71
CA ASP A 49 -8.01 25.24 4.10
C ASP A 49 -9.22 25.30 3.15
N GLY A 50 -9.67 24.16 2.62
CA GLY A 50 -10.84 24.01 1.75
C GLY A 50 -12.16 23.81 2.52
N GLY A 51 -12.10 23.69 3.85
CA GLY A 51 -13.26 23.48 4.71
C GLY A 51 -13.41 22.04 5.20
N PRO A 52 -14.56 21.70 5.81
CA PRO A 52 -14.75 20.40 6.42
C PRO A 52 -14.75 19.29 5.37
N PHE A 53 -14.09 18.19 5.70
CA PHE A 53 -14.13 16.94 4.95
C PHE A 53 -14.19 15.77 5.91
N HIS A 54 -14.45 14.58 5.39
CA HIS A 54 -14.38 13.37 6.18
C HIS A 54 -13.66 12.24 5.47
N ILE A 55 -13.05 11.37 6.27
CA ILE A 55 -12.50 10.09 5.81
C ILE A 55 -13.64 9.08 5.75
N ALA A 56 -13.98 8.65 4.56
CA ALA A 56 -15.02 7.66 4.34
C ALA A 56 -14.53 6.27 4.76
N ARG A 57 -13.47 5.75 4.13
CA ARG A 57 -13.01 4.38 4.36
C ARG A 57 -11.63 4.14 3.77
N MET A 58 -11.13 2.94 3.99
CA MET A 58 -10.06 2.35 3.17
C MET A 58 -10.65 1.67 1.94
N GLY A 59 -10.02 1.81 0.77
CA GLY A 59 -10.39 1.12 -0.46
C GLY A 59 -9.29 1.18 -1.52
N ARG A 60 -9.00 0.04 -2.14
CA ARG A 60 -8.01 -0.08 -3.22
C ARG A 60 -8.49 0.69 -4.45
N LYS A 61 -7.54 1.37 -5.10
CA LYS A 61 -7.78 2.27 -6.25
C LYS A 61 -7.20 1.72 -7.55
N THR A 62 -7.04 0.41 -7.58
CA THR A 62 -6.33 -0.30 -8.64
C THR A 62 -7.21 -1.37 -9.27
N TYR A 63 -6.96 -1.65 -10.54
CA TYR A 63 -7.71 -2.58 -11.38
C TYR A 63 -6.74 -3.49 -12.11
N ILE A 64 -6.86 -4.79 -11.87
CA ILE A 64 -6.22 -5.80 -12.70
C ILE A 64 -7.14 -6.05 -13.88
N LEU A 65 -6.65 -5.85 -15.10
CA LEU A 65 -7.40 -6.11 -16.33
C LEU A 65 -7.40 -7.62 -16.63
N PRO A 66 -8.48 -8.15 -17.26
CA PRO A 66 -8.62 -9.58 -17.52
C PRO A 66 -7.57 -10.05 -18.54
N ASN A 67 -7.41 -11.38 -18.67
CA ASN A 67 -6.43 -12.00 -19.57
C ASN A 67 -5.00 -11.48 -19.38
N ASN A 68 -4.68 -11.02 -18.17
CA ASN A 68 -3.41 -10.38 -17.85
C ASN A 68 -3.10 -9.20 -18.80
N SER A 69 -4.12 -8.41 -19.16
CA SER A 69 -3.98 -7.28 -20.09
C SER A 69 -3.24 -6.09 -19.51
N GLY A 70 -2.96 -6.11 -18.22
CA GLY A 70 -2.27 -5.04 -17.53
C GLY A 70 -3.05 -4.54 -16.32
N MET A 71 -2.63 -3.40 -15.81
CA MET A 71 -3.13 -2.84 -14.56
C MET A 71 -3.29 -1.33 -14.67
N LEU A 72 -4.36 -0.82 -14.08
CA LEU A 72 -4.67 0.60 -14.02
C LEU A 72 -4.86 1.02 -12.55
N ALA A 73 -4.51 2.25 -12.21
CA ALA A 73 -4.85 2.90 -10.95
C ALA A 73 -5.52 4.23 -11.24
N PHE A 74 -6.40 4.68 -10.34
CA PHE A 74 -7.06 5.98 -10.48
C PHE A 74 -6.82 6.91 -9.30
N ALA A 75 -6.90 8.20 -9.61
CA ALA A 75 -6.91 9.29 -8.64
C ALA A 75 -8.01 10.31 -9.00
N GLY A 76 -8.41 11.14 -8.05
CA GLY A 76 -9.40 12.21 -8.25
C GLY A 76 -10.82 11.88 -7.78
N ASP A 77 -11.82 12.32 -8.54
CA ASP A 77 -13.23 12.14 -8.19
C ASP A 77 -13.67 10.67 -8.25
N CYS A 78 -14.10 10.15 -7.11
CA CYS A 78 -14.47 8.75 -6.95
C CYS A 78 -15.74 8.37 -7.72
N ARG A 79 -16.68 9.31 -7.89
CA ARG A 79 -17.90 9.06 -8.67
C ARG A 79 -17.59 8.93 -10.15
N SER A 80 -16.78 9.85 -10.69
CA SER A 80 -16.32 9.80 -12.08
C SER A 80 -15.51 8.54 -12.36
N ALA A 81 -14.62 8.16 -11.43
CA ALA A 81 -13.89 6.90 -11.53
C ALA A 81 -14.82 5.66 -11.51
N TYR A 82 -15.90 5.69 -10.73
CA TYR A 82 -16.91 4.62 -10.73
C TYR A 82 -17.67 4.55 -12.05
N GLU A 83 -18.08 5.69 -12.60
CA GLU A 83 -18.75 5.75 -13.90
C GLU A 83 -17.83 5.22 -15.02
N PHE A 84 -16.54 5.54 -14.97
CA PHE A 84 -15.52 4.96 -15.84
C PHE A 84 -15.43 3.45 -15.69
N TRP A 85 -15.36 2.96 -14.46
CA TRP A 85 -15.29 1.53 -14.18
C TRP A 85 -16.49 0.75 -14.72
N VAL A 86 -17.70 1.25 -14.50
CA VAL A 86 -18.93 0.62 -15.01
C VAL A 86 -18.90 0.55 -16.54
N ALA A 87 -18.51 1.64 -17.20
CA ALA A 87 -18.41 1.69 -18.65
C ALA A 87 -17.29 0.79 -19.20
N LEU A 88 -16.13 0.75 -18.53
CA LEU A 88 -15.01 -0.12 -18.88
C LEU A 88 -15.37 -1.60 -18.72
N SER A 89 -15.96 -1.99 -17.58
CA SER A 89 -16.43 -3.35 -17.33
C SER A 89 -17.38 -3.81 -18.44
N LYS A 90 -18.36 -2.99 -18.80
CA LYS A 90 -19.29 -3.29 -19.89
C LYS A 90 -18.57 -3.46 -21.24
N SER A 91 -17.61 -2.60 -21.55
CA SER A 91 -16.82 -2.68 -22.78
C SER A 91 -15.98 -3.97 -22.83
N ILE A 92 -15.38 -4.34 -21.70
CA ILE A 92 -14.65 -5.59 -21.50
C ILE A 92 -15.58 -6.79 -21.72
N ASP A 93 -16.73 -6.84 -21.05
CA ASP A 93 -17.67 -7.96 -21.15
C ASP A 93 -18.14 -8.17 -22.60
N ILE A 94 -18.42 -7.08 -23.32
CA ILE A 94 -18.77 -7.13 -24.73
C ILE A 94 -17.60 -7.70 -25.54
N LYS A 95 -16.38 -7.19 -25.36
CA LYS A 95 -15.19 -7.65 -26.09
C LYS A 95 -14.90 -9.13 -25.84
N LEU A 96 -14.93 -9.56 -24.58
CA LEU A 96 -14.68 -10.94 -24.18
C LEU A 96 -15.82 -11.88 -24.60
N GLY A 97 -17.06 -11.39 -24.69
CA GLY A 97 -18.18 -12.15 -25.23
C GLY A 97 -18.00 -12.53 -26.71
N TYR A 98 -17.29 -11.71 -27.49
CA TYR A 98 -16.94 -12.03 -28.88
C TYR A 98 -15.62 -12.80 -29.00
N GLN A 99 -14.62 -12.45 -28.19
CA GLN A 99 -13.30 -13.08 -28.19
C GLN A 99 -12.81 -13.27 -26.75
N PRO A 100 -13.03 -14.46 -26.14
CA PRO A 100 -12.74 -14.70 -24.73
C PRO A 100 -11.29 -14.45 -24.30
N ASP A 101 -10.33 -14.67 -25.21
CA ASP A 101 -8.90 -14.48 -24.95
C ASP A 101 -8.40 -13.08 -25.36
N ALA A 102 -9.29 -12.14 -25.67
CA ALA A 102 -8.88 -10.81 -26.13
C ALA A 102 -8.19 -10.03 -25.01
N MET A 103 -7.10 -9.34 -25.39
CA MET A 103 -6.42 -8.39 -24.52
C MET A 103 -7.18 -7.06 -24.49
N ILE A 104 -7.15 -6.38 -23.34
CA ILE A 104 -7.65 -5.02 -23.17
C ILE A 104 -6.51 -4.06 -23.54
N ASP A 105 -6.75 -3.27 -24.58
CA ASP A 105 -5.78 -2.37 -25.18
C ASP A 105 -6.15 -0.91 -24.92
N THR A 106 -5.25 0.00 -25.29
CA THR A 106 -5.42 1.45 -25.20
C THR A 106 -6.73 1.90 -25.86
N ASN A 107 -7.05 1.36 -27.04
CA ASN A 107 -8.26 1.73 -27.78
C ASN A 107 -9.53 1.44 -26.99
N THR A 108 -9.58 0.30 -26.29
CA THR A 108 -10.74 -0.10 -25.47
C THR A 108 -10.97 0.92 -24.35
N ILE A 109 -9.89 1.38 -23.71
CA ILE A 109 -9.95 2.33 -22.60
C ILE A 109 -10.28 3.74 -23.12
N ASP A 110 -9.63 4.17 -24.19
CA ASP A 110 -9.81 5.50 -24.79
C ASP A 110 -11.23 5.70 -25.31
N GLN A 111 -11.84 4.67 -25.91
CA GLN A 111 -13.25 4.73 -26.33
C GLN A 111 -14.20 4.98 -25.15
N VAL A 112 -13.93 4.36 -24.00
CA VAL A 112 -14.71 4.59 -22.78
C VAL A 112 -14.53 6.03 -22.29
N LEU A 113 -13.29 6.52 -22.21
CA LEU A 113 -13.00 7.89 -21.79
C LEU A 113 -13.63 8.94 -22.73
N LEU A 114 -13.57 8.72 -24.04
CA LEU A 114 -14.23 9.58 -25.03
C LEU A 114 -15.75 9.60 -24.83
N GLY A 115 -16.35 8.45 -24.53
CA GLY A 115 -17.79 8.31 -24.24
C GLY A 115 -18.23 9.05 -22.97
N MET A 116 -17.33 9.26 -22.00
CA MET A 116 -17.62 9.98 -20.76
C MET A 116 -17.59 11.51 -20.89
N SER A 117 -17.08 12.05 -22.00
CA SER A 117 -17.00 13.49 -22.25
C SER A 117 -16.34 14.26 -21.08
N ARG A 118 -16.98 15.30 -20.53
CA ARG A 118 -16.44 16.15 -19.46
C ARG A 118 -16.12 15.38 -18.17
N THR A 119 -16.82 14.28 -17.88
CA THR A 119 -16.59 13.47 -16.68
C THR A 119 -15.19 12.85 -16.68
N ALA A 120 -14.61 12.56 -17.85
CA ALA A 120 -13.23 12.09 -17.98
C ALA A 120 -12.19 13.10 -17.47
N GLY A 121 -12.54 14.38 -17.34
CA GLY A 121 -11.67 15.42 -16.83
C GLY A 121 -11.53 15.48 -15.31
N ALA A 122 -12.41 14.78 -14.56
CA ALA A 122 -12.49 14.86 -13.10
C ALA A 122 -11.63 13.83 -12.35
N PHE A 123 -10.95 12.94 -13.08
CA PHE A 123 -10.11 11.90 -12.52
C PHE A 123 -8.90 11.62 -13.42
N HIS A 124 -7.96 10.86 -12.88
CA HIS A 124 -6.68 10.52 -13.48
C HIS A 124 -6.56 9.00 -13.59
N ILE A 125 -5.86 8.50 -14.61
CA ILE A 125 -5.51 7.08 -14.71
C ILE A 125 -4.02 6.95 -15.02
N LEU A 126 -3.32 6.14 -14.24
CA LEU A 126 -1.97 5.69 -14.56
C LEU A 126 -1.96 4.16 -14.56
N GLY A 127 -1.18 3.55 -15.45
CA GLY A 127 -1.11 2.11 -15.51
C GLY A 127 -0.17 1.59 -16.59
N VAL A 128 -0.20 0.28 -16.78
CA VAL A 128 0.59 -0.43 -17.79
C VAL A 128 -0.29 -1.45 -18.47
N LEU A 129 -0.28 -1.47 -19.80
CA LEU A 129 -0.94 -2.47 -20.62
C LEU A 129 0.07 -3.45 -21.19
N LEU A 130 -0.36 -4.70 -21.35
CA LEU A 130 0.42 -5.80 -21.90
C LEU A 130 -0.12 -6.17 -23.27
N ASP A 131 0.76 -6.36 -24.26
CA ASP A 131 0.38 -6.64 -25.66
C ASP A 131 0.22 -8.14 -25.99
N GLY A 132 0.30 -9.01 -24.99
CA GLY A 132 0.23 -10.47 -25.13
C GLY A 132 1.51 -11.12 -25.69
N LYS A 133 2.48 -10.33 -26.18
CA LYS A 133 3.80 -10.76 -26.63
C LYS A 133 4.90 -10.43 -25.61
N GLY A 134 4.50 -9.95 -24.43
CA GLY A 134 5.39 -9.53 -23.35
C GLY A 134 5.83 -8.08 -23.44
N GLY A 135 5.35 -7.32 -24.45
CA GLY A 135 5.50 -5.88 -24.55
C GLY A 135 4.68 -5.17 -23.48
N LYS A 136 5.23 -4.07 -22.96
CA LYS A 136 4.67 -3.25 -21.89
C LYS A 136 4.50 -1.83 -22.41
N HIS A 137 3.32 -1.25 -22.20
CA HIS A 137 3.01 0.11 -22.62
C HIS A 137 2.45 0.91 -21.45
N ALA A 138 3.05 2.05 -21.16
CA ALA A 138 2.48 2.99 -20.20
C ALA A 138 1.09 3.46 -20.68
N TYR A 139 0.12 3.45 -19.79
CA TYR A 139 -1.18 4.10 -20.00
C TYR A 139 -1.29 5.30 -19.08
N ILE A 140 -1.43 6.48 -19.66
CA ILE A 140 -1.35 7.76 -18.96
C ILE A 140 -2.52 8.63 -19.40
N HIS A 141 -3.44 8.89 -18.47
CA HIS A 141 -4.56 9.82 -18.64
C HIS A 141 -4.47 10.91 -17.59
N ARG A 142 -4.22 12.14 -18.05
CA ARG A 142 -4.12 13.36 -17.23
C ARG A 142 -3.12 13.24 -16.08
N PRO A 143 -1.81 13.01 -16.32
CA PRO A 143 -0.84 13.08 -15.25
C PRO A 143 -0.79 14.51 -14.70
N GLU A 144 -0.62 14.68 -13.39
CA GLU A 144 -0.40 15.99 -12.79
C GLU A 144 1.06 16.40 -12.83
N ALA A 145 1.95 15.42 -12.69
CA ALA A 145 3.38 15.62 -12.82
C ALA A 145 4.05 14.48 -13.58
N MET A 146 5.14 14.84 -14.26
CA MET A 146 6.12 13.93 -14.83
C MET A 146 7.49 14.36 -14.32
N MET A 147 8.29 13.39 -13.88
CA MET A 147 9.67 13.63 -13.49
C MET A 147 10.57 12.54 -14.07
N THR A 148 11.79 12.90 -14.42
CA THR A 148 12.82 11.93 -14.83
C THR A 148 13.90 11.94 -13.77
N THR A 149 14.16 10.75 -13.23
CA THR A 149 15.16 10.51 -12.18
C THR A 149 16.44 9.97 -12.80
N GLN A 150 17.55 10.07 -12.06
CA GLN A 150 18.83 9.52 -12.51
C GLN A 150 18.85 7.99 -12.41
N ASN A 151 18.23 7.42 -11.37
CA ASN A 151 18.35 5.99 -11.04
C ASN A 151 17.09 5.16 -11.34
N PHE A 152 15.93 5.79 -11.49
CA PHE A 152 14.65 5.09 -11.62
C PHE A 152 13.88 5.39 -12.92
N GLY A 153 14.46 6.14 -13.86
CA GLY A 153 13.80 6.52 -15.10
C GLY A 153 12.65 7.51 -14.90
N THR A 154 11.65 7.45 -15.77
CA THR A 154 10.52 8.38 -15.76
C THR A 154 9.46 7.95 -14.76
N CYS A 155 8.95 8.90 -13.98
CA CYS A 155 7.83 8.70 -13.06
C CYS A 155 6.68 9.63 -13.45
N TYR A 156 5.46 9.10 -13.42
CA TYR A 156 4.22 9.85 -13.60
C TYR A 156 3.45 9.85 -12.29
N LEU A 157 2.91 11.00 -11.89
CA LEU A 157 2.19 11.17 -10.63
C LEU A 157 0.85 11.86 -10.87
N ALA A 158 -0.15 11.50 -10.07
CA ALA A 158 -1.43 12.18 -10.04
C ALA A 158 -2.13 12.07 -8.68
N GLY A 159 -2.89 13.10 -8.33
CA GLY A 159 -3.70 13.21 -7.13
C GLY A 159 -3.15 14.19 -6.09
N SER A 160 -3.89 14.41 -5.01
CA SER A 160 -3.56 15.44 -4.01
C SER A 160 -2.19 15.25 -3.34
N GLY A 161 -1.67 14.02 -3.27
CA GLY A 161 -0.34 13.72 -2.74
C GLY A 161 0.83 13.87 -3.73
N THR A 162 0.60 14.36 -4.96
CA THR A 162 1.62 14.43 -6.03
C THR A 162 2.90 15.14 -5.58
N ASN A 163 2.79 16.33 -4.96
CA ASN A 163 3.96 17.09 -4.54
C ASN A 163 4.76 16.37 -3.44
N HIS A 164 4.07 15.72 -2.51
CA HIS A 164 4.69 15.00 -1.41
C HIS A 164 5.47 13.78 -1.94
N LEU A 165 4.84 12.94 -2.76
CA LEU A 165 5.52 11.77 -3.33
C LEU A 165 6.64 12.16 -4.29
N LYS A 166 6.49 13.25 -5.05
CA LYS A 166 7.57 13.77 -5.88
C LYS A 166 8.83 14.07 -5.07
N SER A 167 8.70 14.80 -3.96
CA SER A 167 9.82 15.11 -3.07
C SER A 167 10.46 13.86 -2.44
N GLN A 168 9.64 12.86 -2.09
CA GLN A 168 10.15 11.58 -1.59
C GLN A 168 10.92 10.80 -2.65
N ILE A 169 10.46 10.79 -3.91
CA ILE A 169 11.18 10.18 -5.04
C ILE A 169 12.52 10.89 -5.28
N GLU A 170 12.55 12.22 -5.26
CA GLU A 170 13.78 13.01 -5.41
C GLU A 170 14.80 12.67 -4.30
N THR A 171 14.33 12.60 -3.05
CA THR A 171 15.17 12.22 -1.89
C THR A 171 15.75 10.81 -2.05
N GLU A 172 14.93 9.84 -2.49
CA GLU A 172 15.39 8.48 -2.74
C GLU A 172 16.35 8.40 -3.93
N ASP A 173 16.16 9.20 -4.97
CA ASP A 173 17.05 9.24 -6.15
C ASP A 173 18.44 9.76 -5.77
N GLU A 174 18.50 10.82 -4.97
CA GLU A 174 19.75 11.34 -4.39
C GLU A 174 20.42 10.29 -3.50
N ARG A 175 19.66 9.63 -2.61
CA ARG A 175 20.17 8.55 -1.76
C ARG A 175 20.75 7.41 -2.60
N PHE A 176 20.08 7.00 -3.67
CA PHE A 176 20.51 5.91 -4.54
C PHE A 176 21.81 6.19 -5.28
N THR A 177 22.07 7.46 -5.61
CA THR A 177 23.33 7.89 -6.24
C THR A 177 24.56 7.54 -5.40
N SER A 178 24.41 7.43 -4.08
CA SER A 178 25.50 7.07 -3.15
C SER A 178 25.74 5.57 -2.99
N ILE A 179 24.93 4.70 -3.64
CA ILE A 179 25.01 3.26 -3.44
C ILE A 179 25.96 2.63 -4.46
N GLU A 180 27.16 2.28 -4.00
CA GLU A 180 28.20 1.70 -4.87
C GLU A 180 27.86 0.29 -5.38
N GLN A 181 27.20 -0.53 -4.55
CA GLN A 181 26.85 -1.92 -4.89
C GLN A 181 25.39 -2.21 -4.53
N TRP A 182 24.59 -2.54 -5.54
CA TRP A 182 23.20 -2.93 -5.37
C TRP A 182 23.05 -4.46 -5.40
N PRO A 183 22.29 -5.08 -4.48
CA PRO A 183 22.04 -6.52 -4.49
C PRO A 183 20.98 -6.91 -5.55
N TRP A 184 21.34 -6.76 -6.83
CA TRP A 184 20.49 -6.99 -8.00
C TRP A 184 19.79 -8.36 -8.04
N ALA A 185 20.34 -9.36 -7.34
CA ALA A 185 19.78 -10.70 -7.27
C ALA A 185 18.50 -10.79 -6.41
N HIS A 186 18.24 -9.82 -5.53
CA HIS A 186 17.18 -9.91 -4.52
C HIS A 186 16.02 -8.94 -4.75
N ILE A 187 16.31 -7.71 -5.18
CA ILE A 187 15.32 -6.65 -5.39
C ILE A 187 15.84 -5.66 -6.45
N SER A 188 14.98 -5.21 -7.36
CA SER A 188 15.39 -4.17 -8.33
C SER A 188 15.39 -2.79 -7.67
N PRO A 189 16.15 -1.80 -8.21
CA PRO A 189 16.11 -0.44 -7.70
C PRO A 189 14.71 0.17 -7.69
N THR A 190 13.91 -0.08 -8.73
CA THR A 190 12.53 0.43 -8.82
C THR A 190 11.61 -0.25 -7.80
N GLU A 191 11.81 -1.55 -7.55
CA GLU A 191 11.07 -2.27 -6.52
C GLU A 191 11.43 -1.76 -5.11
N GLU A 192 12.71 -1.52 -4.83
CA GLU A 192 13.12 -0.91 -3.56
C GLU A 192 12.54 0.50 -3.40
N LEU A 193 12.54 1.31 -4.45
CA LEU A 193 11.91 2.64 -4.40
C LEU A 193 10.43 2.49 -4.02
N ALA A 194 9.69 1.59 -4.67
CA ALA A 194 8.27 1.37 -4.36
C ALA A 194 8.07 0.90 -2.91
N GLU A 195 8.89 -0.03 -2.43
CA GLU A 195 8.88 -0.50 -1.04
C GLU A 195 9.20 0.63 -0.05
N SER A 196 10.23 1.45 -0.34
CA SER A 196 10.65 2.57 0.49
C SER A 196 9.57 3.63 0.58
N LEU A 197 9.00 4.07 -0.55
CA LEU A 197 7.92 5.04 -0.56
C LEU A 197 6.72 4.55 0.26
N CYS A 198 6.26 3.32 0.04
CA CYS A 198 5.10 2.80 0.78
C CYS A 198 5.36 2.70 2.29
N SER A 199 6.56 2.28 2.70
CA SER A 199 6.94 2.16 4.11
C SER A 199 7.13 3.53 4.78
N ASN A 200 7.84 4.45 4.11
CA ASN A 200 8.08 5.81 4.60
C ASN A 200 6.77 6.55 4.80
N MET A 201 5.85 6.46 3.84
CA MET A 201 4.55 7.12 3.97
C MET A 201 3.74 6.56 5.15
N LEU A 202 3.76 5.23 5.35
CA LEU A 202 3.10 4.61 6.50
C LEU A 202 3.74 5.04 7.84
N TYR A 203 5.07 5.21 7.88
CA TYR A 203 5.78 5.76 9.03
C TYR A 203 5.39 7.22 9.28
N TYR A 204 5.39 8.08 8.26
CA TYR A 204 5.00 9.49 8.39
C TYR A 204 3.56 9.65 8.86
N GLU A 205 2.66 8.78 8.41
CA GLU A 205 1.28 8.79 8.87
C GLU A 205 1.12 8.49 10.36
N SER A 206 2.08 7.81 10.97
CA SER A 206 2.05 7.48 12.40
C SER A 206 2.31 8.68 13.32
N ASP A 207 2.69 9.84 12.76
CA ASP A 207 2.89 11.08 13.52
C ASP A 207 1.59 11.52 14.19
N ILE A 208 1.67 11.88 15.47
CA ILE A 208 0.54 12.35 16.28
C ILE A 208 -0.12 13.64 15.76
N HIS A 209 0.57 14.38 14.88
CA HIS A 209 0.10 15.59 14.22
C HIS A 209 -0.40 15.34 12.79
N ASN A 210 -0.43 14.09 12.32
CA ASN A 210 -1.01 13.76 11.02
C ASN A 210 -2.46 14.24 10.94
N GLY A 211 -2.80 14.95 9.86
CA GLY A 211 -4.08 15.60 9.64
C GLY A 211 -4.31 16.91 10.42
N ARG A 212 -3.44 17.25 11.38
CA ARG A 212 -3.51 18.53 12.14
C ARG A 212 -2.58 19.60 11.60
N LYS A 213 -1.47 19.21 10.97
CA LYS A 213 -0.51 20.13 10.36
C LYS A 213 -0.67 20.10 8.83
N PRO A 214 -0.49 21.24 8.14
CA PRO A 214 -0.39 21.27 6.69
C PRO A 214 0.72 20.33 6.18
N ASN A 215 0.56 19.85 4.95
CA ASN A 215 1.51 18.96 4.27
C ASN A 215 1.67 17.57 4.92
N THR A 216 0.67 17.13 5.69
CA THR A 216 0.59 15.75 6.20
C THR A 216 -0.38 14.94 5.35
N PRO A 217 -0.21 13.61 5.20
CA PRO A 217 -1.04 12.82 4.30
C PRO A 217 -2.55 13.00 4.52
N ILE A 218 -3.02 12.92 5.77
CA ILE A 218 -4.45 13.09 6.07
C ILE A 218 -4.92 14.53 5.80
N HIS A 219 -4.10 15.55 6.10
CA HIS A 219 -4.45 16.95 5.84
C HIS A 219 -4.63 17.17 4.34
N ASP A 220 -3.76 16.59 3.53
CA ASP A 220 -3.79 16.66 2.07
C ASP A 220 -4.70 15.57 1.46
N ARG A 221 -5.47 14.90 2.31
CA ARG A 221 -6.58 14.00 1.98
C ARG A 221 -6.17 12.76 1.18
N PHE A 222 -4.99 12.22 1.45
CA PHE A 222 -4.47 10.97 0.90
C PHE A 222 -3.86 10.07 1.99
N GLY A 223 -3.64 8.79 1.68
CA GLY A 223 -2.84 7.89 2.52
C GLY A 223 -3.54 6.63 3.03
N GLY A 224 -3.48 6.40 4.33
CA GLY A 224 -4.04 5.28 5.09
C GLY A 224 -3.25 3.98 4.95
N PHE A 225 -2.94 3.60 3.71
CA PHE A 225 -2.00 2.53 3.37
C PHE A 225 -1.61 2.68 1.90
N TYR A 226 -0.42 2.22 1.53
CA TYR A 226 0.08 2.31 0.16
C TYR A 226 0.39 0.90 -0.35
N GLU A 227 -0.27 0.54 -1.44
CA GLU A 227 -0.02 -0.71 -2.16
C GLU A 227 0.84 -0.44 -3.39
N TRP A 228 1.62 -1.43 -3.81
CA TRP A 228 2.37 -1.36 -5.04
C TRP A 228 2.32 -2.66 -5.85
N TYR A 229 2.53 -2.55 -7.17
CA TYR A 229 2.48 -3.67 -8.08
C TYR A 229 3.63 -3.61 -9.06
N SER A 230 4.32 -4.74 -9.27
CA SER A 230 5.26 -4.87 -10.38
C SER A 230 4.53 -5.43 -11.60
N ILE A 231 4.67 -4.78 -12.75
CA ILE A 231 4.07 -5.26 -13.99
C ILE A 231 5.17 -5.93 -14.84
N LYS A 232 5.18 -7.26 -14.87
CA LYS A 232 6.14 -8.06 -15.63
C LYS A 232 5.47 -8.62 -16.89
N SER A 233 6.27 -9.09 -17.85
CA SER A 233 5.75 -9.76 -19.05
C SER A 233 4.94 -11.03 -18.73
N ALA A 234 5.28 -11.72 -17.62
CA ALA A 234 4.52 -12.86 -17.10
C ALA A 234 3.23 -12.45 -16.36
N GLY A 235 3.05 -11.16 -16.10
CA GLY A 235 1.86 -10.58 -15.48
C GLY A 235 2.13 -9.71 -14.26
N ILE A 236 1.03 -9.40 -13.58
CA ILE A 236 0.99 -8.47 -12.46
C ILE A 236 1.40 -9.22 -11.18
N LYS A 237 2.43 -8.69 -10.50
CA LYS A 237 2.89 -9.18 -9.21
C LYS A 237 2.51 -8.17 -8.12
N PRO A 238 1.64 -8.52 -7.17
CA PRO A 238 1.34 -7.65 -6.03
C PRO A 238 2.54 -7.49 -5.10
N THR A 239 2.48 -6.48 -4.22
CA THR A 239 3.39 -6.35 -3.07
C THR A 239 3.46 -7.69 -2.32
N PRO A 240 4.66 -8.29 -2.18
CA PRO A 240 4.82 -9.52 -1.42
C PRO A 240 4.57 -9.30 0.08
N PRO A 241 4.28 -10.37 0.85
CA PRO A 241 4.09 -10.26 2.28
C PRO A 241 5.27 -9.59 2.98
N ARG A 242 4.99 -8.62 3.85
CA ARG A 242 5.98 -7.72 4.43
C ARG A 242 5.64 -7.38 5.87
N ILE A 243 6.68 -7.18 6.69
CA ILE A 243 6.56 -6.54 8.00
C ILE A 243 7.12 -5.12 7.94
N ASP A 244 6.40 -4.16 8.50
CA ASP A 244 6.90 -2.82 8.78
C ASP A 244 7.14 -2.68 10.29
N LEU A 245 8.41 -2.52 10.68
CA LEU A 245 8.89 -2.41 12.05
C LEU A 245 9.45 -1.01 12.31
N ASN A 246 8.85 -0.29 13.26
CA ASN A 246 9.30 1.05 13.63
C ASN A 246 9.82 1.07 15.07
N ILE A 247 11.05 1.54 15.24
CA ILE A 247 11.74 1.64 16.52
C ILE A 247 12.11 3.10 16.76
N LEU A 248 11.85 3.60 17.97
CA LEU A 248 12.31 4.89 18.44
C LEU A 248 13.41 4.68 19.48
N VAL A 249 14.49 5.43 19.35
CA VAL A 249 15.55 5.57 20.34
C VAL A 249 15.36 6.91 21.03
N LYS A 250 15.15 6.87 22.34
CA LYS A 250 14.95 8.09 23.14
C LYS A 250 15.42 7.85 24.56
N ASP A 251 16.18 8.78 25.11
CA ASP A 251 16.69 8.74 26.49
C ASP A 251 17.41 7.42 26.80
N ASP A 252 18.27 6.96 25.87
CA ASP A 252 18.99 5.68 25.89
C ASP A 252 18.12 4.41 25.96
N ALA A 253 16.80 4.54 25.80
CA ALA A 253 15.84 3.44 25.73
C ALA A 253 15.37 3.19 24.30
N LEU A 254 14.96 1.94 24.05
CA LEU A 254 14.38 1.50 22.78
C LEU A 254 12.89 1.28 22.93
N TYR A 255 12.14 1.80 21.96
CA TYR A 255 10.69 1.68 21.94
C TYR A 255 10.22 1.11 20.61
N LEU A 256 9.41 0.05 20.66
CA LEU A 256 8.60 -0.36 19.54
C LEU A 256 7.46 0.63 19.39
N THR A 257 7.41 1.38 18.29
CA THR A 257 6.34 2.35 18.06
C THR A 257 5.27 1.81 17.14
N ARG A 258 5.65 1.01 16.14
CA ARG A 258 4.72 0.36 15.23
C ARG A 258 5.23 -1.01 14.80
N LEU A 259 4.28 -1.93 14.60
CA LEU A 259 4.55 -3.22 13.98
C LEU A 259 3.34 -3.65 13.16
N HIS A 260 3.53 -3.79 11.86
CA HIS A 260 2.48 -4.19 10.92
C HIS A 260 2.93 -5.40 10.10
N PHE A 261 1.97 -6.22 9.69
CA PHE A 261 2.14 -7.21 8.62
C PHE A 261 1.13 -6.90 7.52
N SER A 262 1.57 -6.94 6.27
CA SER A 262 0.68 -6.78 5.12
C SER A 262 0.89 -7.89 4.11
N GLU A 263 -0.20 -8.30 3.47
CA GLU A 263 -0.18 -9.26 2.37
C GLU A 263 -1.32 -9.03 1.38
N SER A 264 -1.10 -9.40 0.13
CA SER A 264 -2.13 -9.41 -0.90
C SER A 264 -2.71 -10.82 -1.03
N THR A 265 -4.03 -10.94 -0.99
CA THR A 265 -4.77 -12.19 -1.15
C THR A 265 -5.65 -12.11 -2.39
N HIS A 266 -5.80 -13.23 -3.09
CA HIS A 266 -6.81 -13.36 -4.14
C HIS A 266 -8.08 -13.96 -3.54
N PRO A 267 -9.27 -13.49 -3.95
CA PRO A 267 -10.51 -14.15 -3.61
C PRO A 267 -10.50 -15.59 -4.18
N PRO A 268 -11.28 -16.52 -3.59
CA PRO A 268 -11.38 -17.88 -4.08
C PRO A 268 -11.72 -17.93 -5.58
N LEU A 269 -11.15 -18.90 -6.30
CA LEU A 269 -11.28 -19.08 -7.76
C LEU A 269 -12.72 -19.27 -8.26
N ASP A 270 -13.69 -19.49 -7.36
CA ASP A 270 -15.07 -19.79 -7.71
C ASP A 270 -15.88 -18.57 -8.15
N ASP A 271 -15.31 -17.35 -8.11
CA ASP A 271 -15.94 -16.12 -8.60
C ASP A 271 -15.44 -15.75 -10.01
N ALA A 272 -16.21 -16.14 -11.03
CA ALA A 272 -15.88 -15.92 -12.44
C ALA A 272 -16.13 -14.47 -12.92
N ASP A 273 -16.65 -13.58 -12.07
CA ASP A 273 -16.88 -12.19 -12.43
C ASP A 273 -15.55 -11.40 -12.37
N PHE A 274 -15.22 -10.68 -13.44
CA PHE A 274 -14.12 -9.71 -13.49
C PHE A 274 -14.18 -8.70 -12.32
N LYS A 275 -15.39 -8.35 -11.87
CA LYS A 275 -15.60 -7.53 -10.67
C LYS A 275 -15.18 -8.24 -9.39
N GLY A 276 -15.34 -9.56 -9.33
CA GLY A 276 -15.06 -10.42 -8.17
C GLY A 276 -13.60 -10.88 -8.07
N SER A 277 -12.90 -11.06 -9.19
CA SER A 277 -11.54 -11.65 -9.24
C SER A 277 -10.40 -10.70 -8.82
N GLN A 278 -10.68 -9.61 -8.13
CA GLN A 278 -9.71 -8.55 -7.80
C GLN A 278 -9.01 -8.84 -6.46
N ILE A 279 -7.75 -8.39 -6.34
CA ILE A 279 -6.95 -8.57 -5.12
C ILE A 279 -7.61 -7.90 -3.90
N ILE A 280 -7.43 -8.51 -2.74
CA ILE A 280 -7.76 -7.95 -1.43
C ILE A 280 -6.44 -7.75 -0.68
N LEU A 281 -6.25 -6.56 -0.12
CA LEU A 281 -5.09 -6.27 0.71
C LEU A 281 -5.48 -6.50 2.17
N LYS A 282 -4.71 -7.31 2.88
CA LYS A 282 -4.85 -7.57 4.31
C LYS A 282 -3.72 -6.87 5.05
N VAL A 283 -4.07 -6.05 6.03
CA VAL A 283 -3.09 -5.37 6.89
C VAL A 283 -3.42 -5.67 8.35
N LEU A 284 -2.46 -6.27 9.05
CA LEU A 284 -2.53 -6.57 10.47
C LEU A 284 -1.63 -5.60 11.23
N THR A 285 -2.15 -5.08 12.32
CA THR A 285 -1.44 -4.19 13.23
C THR A 285 -1.27 -4.89 14.57
N PHE A 286 -0.01 -5.15 14.92
CA PHE A 286 0.35 -5.77 16.20
C PHE A 286 0.64 -4.72 17.28
N CYS A 287 1.22 -3.59 16.87
CA CYS A 287 1.61 -2.53 17.80
C CYS A 287 1.24 -1.15 17.23
N LEU A 288 0.42 -0.40 17.98
CA LEU A 288 0.08 1.01 17.73
C LEU A 288 0.55 1.95 18.85
N LYS A 289 0.77 1.41 20.05
CA LYS A 289 1.21 2.18 21.20
C LYS A 289 2.70 2.00 21.37
N THR A 290 3.37 3.06 21.79
CA THR A 290 4.79 3.00 22.10
C THR A 290 5.04 2.05 23.28
N GLU A 291 5.82 1.01 23.05
CA GLU A 291 6.19 0.00 24.05
C GLU A 291 7.71 -0.05 24.20
N GLU A 292 8.20 0.22 25.41
CA GLU A 292 9.62 0.08 25.72
C GLU A 292 10.04 -1.39 25.70
N PHE A 293 11.25 -1.67 25.23
CA PHE A 293 11.82 -3.01 25.31
C PHE A 293 13.31 -2.99 25.67
N ASP A 294 13.73 -4.05 26.37
CA ASP A 294 15.11 -4.25 26.77
C ASP A 294 16.06 -4.33 25.54
N PRO A 295 17.05 -3.43 25.43
CA PRO A 295 18.05 -3.45 24.36
C PRO A 295 18.84 -4.77 24.26
N HIS A 296 18.99 -5.53 25.34
CA HIS A 296 19.67 -6.83 25.31
C HIS A 296 18.98 -7.83 24.36
N ARG A 297 17.67 -7.66 24.11
CA ARG A 297 16.90 -8.48 23.16
C ARG A 297 17.42 -8.38 21.72
N LEU A 298 18.18 -7.34 21.37
CA LEU A 298 18.83 -7.21 20.06
C LEU A 298 19.97 -8.21 19.84
N PHE A 299 20.55 -8.74 20.92
CA PHE A 299 21.71 -9.65 20.86
C PHE A 299 21.37 -11.11 21.17
N ASP A 300 20.21 -11.35 21.79
CA ASP A 300 19.73 -12.71 22.09
C ASP A 300 18.69 -13.16 21.05
N LYS A 301 17.43 -12.77 21.25
CA LYS A 301 16.29 -13.11 20.40
C LYS A 301 15.27 -11.97 20.42
N LEU A 302 15.24 -11.20 19.35
CA LEU A 302 14.25 -10.14 19.19
C LEU A 302 12.90 -10.75 18.78
N ALA A 303 11.99 -10.91 19.75
CA ALA A 303 10.64 -11.40 19.48
C ALA A 303 9.60 -10.67 20.34
N PHE A 304 8.53 -10.16 19.74
CA PHE A 304 7.43 -9.48 20.43
C PHE A 304 6.19 -10.37 20.48
N THR A 305 5.40 -10.26 21.55
CA THR A 305 4.21 -11.10 21.77
C THR A 305 3.00 -10.24 22.05
N PHE A 306 1.87 -10.57 21.43
CA PHE A 306 0.64 -9.77 21.45
C PHE A 306 -0.56 -10.69 21.71
N GLU A 307 -1.43 -10.28 22.63
CA GLU A 307 -2.70 -10.98 22.92
C GLU A 307 -3.82 -10.58 21.97
N GLN A 308 -3.71 -9.38 21.39
CA GLN A 308 -4.67 -8.83 20.44
C GLN A 308 -3.93 -8.39 19.18
N VAL A 309 -4.53 -8.69 18.03
CA VAL A 309 -4.10 -8.19 16.72
C VAL A 309 -5.31 -7.55 16.10
N ASP A 310 -5.16 -6.31 15.64
CA ASP A 310 -6.19 -5.63 14.87
C ASP A 310 -5.89 -5.82 13.39
N GLY A 311 -6.92 -6.02 12.57
CA GLY A 311 -6.77 -6.25 11.14
C GLY A 311 -7.72 -5.39 10.34
N VAL A 312 -7.28 -4.99 9.15
CA VAL A 312 -8.14 -4.41 8.12
C VAL A 312 -8.03 -5.19 6.81
N LEU A 313 -9.17 -5.49 6.21
CA LEU A 313 -9.25 -5.96 4.83
C LEU A 313 -9.63 -4.77 3.93
N ILE A 314 -8.73 -4.43 3.02
CA ILE A 314 -8.89 -3.35 2.08
C ILE A 314 -9.24 -3.97 0.72
N GLU A 315 -10.53 -3.96 0.42
CA GLU A 315 -11.04 -4.35 -0.88
C GLU A 315 -11.01 -3.19 -1.86
N ARG A 316 -11.32 -3.46 -3.13
CA ARG A 316 -11.51 -2.42 -4.13
C ARG A 316 -12.63 -1.46 -3.74
N PHE A 317 -12.39 -0.17 -3.97
CA PHE A 317 -13.32 0.91 -3.68
C PHE A 317 -14.74 0.67 -4.23
N PHE A 318 -14.90 0.06 -5.41
CA PHE A 318 -16.22 -0.08 -6.04
C PHE A 318 -17.08 -1.25 -5.57
N ASN A 319 -16.52 -2.21 -4.83
CA ASN A 319 -17.29 -3.36 -4.34
C ASN A 319 -18.52 -2.91 -3.53
N HIS A 320 -18.44 -1.76 -2.88
CA HIS A 320 -19.56 -1.17 -2.14
C HIS A 320 -20.70 -0.66 -3.03
N TYR A 321 -20.43 -0.23 -4.26
CA TYR A 321 -21.48 0.16 -5.20
C TYR A 321 -22.09 -1.04 -5.92
N ASP A 322 -21.30 -2.11 -6.07
CA ASP A 322 -21.74 -3.36 -6.68
C ASP A 322 -22.56 -4.24 -5.70
N ARG A 323 -22.41 -4.06 -4.39
CA ARG A 323 -23.15 -4.81 -3.35
C ARG A 323 -24.57 -4.25 -3.13
N ASP A 324 -25.53 -5.14 -2.87
CA ASP A 324 -26.87 -4.75 -2.46
C ASP A 324 -26.82 -3.88 -1.19
N ALA A 325 -27.45 -2.71 -1.21
CA ALA A 325 -27.48 -1.75 -0.10
C ALA A 325 -28.05 -2.36 1.19
N ASN A 326 -28.91 -3.38 1.07
CA ASN A 326 -29.51 -4.08 2.21
C ASN A 326 -28.63 -5.21 2.77
N SER A 327 -27.48 -5.49 2.16
CA SER A 327 -26.54 -6.50 2.66
C SER A 327 -25.85 -6.01 3.93
N SER A 328 -25.67 -6.89 4.92
CA SER A 328 -24.79 -6.63 6.08
C SER A 328 -23.33 -6.37 5.68
N LEU A 329 -22.98 -6.59 4.40
CA LEU A 329 -21.68 -6.35 3.79
C LEU A 329 -21.64 -5.05 2.95
N SER A 330 -22.66 -4.18 3.01
CA SER A 330 -22.72 -2.92 2.25
C SER A 330 -21.82 -1.81 2.81
N ASP A 331 -21.58 -1.82 4.13
CA ASP A 331 -20.53 -1.05 4.81
C ASP A 331 -19.56 -2.00 5.55
N PRO A 332 -18.72 -2.76 4.82
CA PRO A 332 -17.69 -3.63 5.35
C PRO A 332 -16.60 -2.76 5.98
N ARG A 333 -16.89 -2.17 7.14
CA ARG A 333 -15.87 -1.82 8.12
C ARG A 333 -15.30 -3.14 8.65
N ILE A 334 -14.54 -3.85 7.81
CA ILE A 334 -13.77 -5.03 8.20
C ILE A 334 -12.50 -4.50 8.84
N SER A 335 -12.66 -3.82 9.97
CA SER A 335 -11.56 -3.32 10.77
C SER A 335 -11.86 -3.63 12.21
N GLY A 336 -10.98 -4.38 12.86
CA GLY A 336 -11.15 -4.75 14.26
C GLY A 336 -10.29 -5.93 14.64
N ILE A 337 -10.56 -6.45 15.83
CA ILE A 337 -9.82 -7.56 16.41
C ILE A 337 -9.94 -8.78 15.50
N VAL A 338 -8.79 -9.33 15.10
CA VAL A 338 -8.73 -10.54 14.30
C VAL A 338 -9.14 -11.74 15.15
N PRO A 339 -10.14 -12.53 14.72
CA PRO A 339 -10.55 -13.74 15.43
C PRO A 339 -9.42 -14.76 15.59
N ALA A 340 -9.42 -15.47 16.73
CA ALA A 340 -8.39 -16.45 17.08
C ALA A 340 -8.29 -17.62 16.08
N ASP A 341 -9.40 -18.06 15.51
CA ASP A 341 -9.46 -19.11 14.49
C ASP A 341 -8.79 -18.68 13.19
N VAL A 342 -8.96 -17.41 12.78
CA VAL A 342 -8.24 -16.82 11.63
C VAL A 342 -6.73 -16.77 11.91
N LEU A 343 -6.33 -16.28 13.10
CA LEU A 343 -4.90 -16.25 13.48
C LEU A 343 -4.29 -17.65 13.55
N GLN A 344 -5.04 -18.65 14.02
CA GLN A 344 -4.61 -20.04 14.06
C GLN A 344 -4.45 -20.62 12.65
N GLN A 345 -5.37 -20.31 11.74
CA GLN A 345 -5.28 -20.73 10.34
C GLN A 345 -4.06 -20.12 9.65
N ASP A 346 -3.85 -18.82 9.81
CA ASP A 346 -2.80 -18.10 9.09
C ASP A 346 -1.41 -18.32 9.69
N PHE A 347 -1.30 -18.40 11.02
CA PHE A 347 -0.01 -18.37 11.74
C PHE A 347 0.25 -19.58 12.64
N GLY A 348 -0.67 -20.55 12.70
CA GLY A 348 -0.53 -21.73 13.56
C GLY A 348 0.65 -22.65 13.22
N HIS A 349 1.12 -22.61 11.98
CA HIS A 349 2.31 -23.36 11.52
C HIS A 349 3.58 -22.51 11.46
N GLY A 350 3.48 -21.22 11.81
CA GLY A 350 4.56 -20.27 11.68
C GLY A 350 4.72 -19.78 10.23
N LEU A 351 4.38 -18.53 9.98
CA LEU A 351 4.55 -17.89 8.68
C LEU A 351 5.95 -17.25 8.57
N PRO A 352 6.84 -17.74 7.68
CA PRO A 352 8.06 -17.05 7.34
C PRO A 352 7.74 -15.81 6.49
N VAL A 353 8.16 -14.63 6.96
CA VAL A 353 8.02 -13.38 6.21
C VAL A 353 9.37 -12.97 5.64
N LYS A 354 9.45 -12.95 4.31
CA LYS A 354 10.69 -12.75 3.53
C LYS A 354 11.16 -11.29 3.45
N ARG A 355 10.33 -10.34 3.91
CA ARG A 355 10.59 -8.90 3.80
C ARG A 355 10.28 -8.19 5.11
N VAL A 356 11.25 -7.43 5.61
CA VAL A 356 11.09 -6.51 6.73
C VAL A 356 11.54 -5.12 6.27
N ARG A 357 10.69 -4.12 6.46
CA ARG A 357 11.05 -2.70 6.40
C ARG A 357 11.26 -2.21 7.82
N LEU A 358 12.43 -1.67 8.06
CA LEU A 358 12.84 -1.15 9.35
C LEU A 358 12.94 0.37 9.26
N THR A 359 12.28 1.06 10.18
CA THR A 359 12.50 2.48 10.44
C THR A 359 13.01 2.64 11.86
N VAL A 360 14.24 3.16 12.02
CA VAL A 360 14.82 3.49 13.34
C VAL A 360 14.95 4.99 13.46
N SER A 361 14.23 5.57 14.41
CA SER A 361 14.24 7.00 14.68
C SER A 361 15.15 7.32 15.86
N VAL A 362 16.16 8.16 15.65
CA VAL A 362 17.16 8.58 16.63
C VAL A 362 17.30 10.09 16.59
N ASN A 363 17.11 10.78 17.72
CA ASN A 363 17.37 12.21 17.86
C ASN A 363 16.69 13.11 16.79
N GLY A 364 15.47 12.75 16.37
CA GLY A 364 14.72 13.50 15.34
C GLY A 364 15.08 13.15 13.89
N TYR A 365 16.00 12.22 13.67
CA TYR A 365 16.33 11.64 12.37
C TYR A 365 15.76 10.23 12.28
N ALA A 366 15.36 9.79 11.09
CA ALA A 366 14.91 8.42 10.84
C ALA A 366 15.80 7.75 9.80
N VAL A 367 16.27 6.55 10.11
CA VAL A 367 17.01 5.68 9.20
C VAL A 367 16.09 4.56 8.74
N VAL A 368 15.90 4.45 7.43
CA VAL A 368 15.05 3.42 6.82
C VAL A 368 15.91 2.38 6.11
N LYS A 369 15.62 1.10 6.34
CA LYS A 369 16.31 -0.04 5.71
C LYS A 369 15.35 -1.16 5.35
N GLY A 370 15.60 -1.82 4.22
CA GLY A 370 14.95 -3.06 3.85
C GLY A 370 15.83 -4.27 4.15
N VAL A 371 15.22 -5.34 4.67
CA VAL A 371 15.82 -6.67 4.78
C VAL A 371 14.96 -7.64 3.99
N THR A 372 15.52 -8.19 2.92
CA THR A 372 14.83 -9.11 2.00
C THR A 372 15.63 -10.39 1.85
N GLU A 373 14.95 -11.53 1.97
CA GLU A 373 15.53 -12.87 1.81
C GLU A 373 14.69 -13.70 0.84
N SER A 374 15.34 -14.53 0.02
CA SER A 374 14.65 -15.42 -0.92
C SER A 374 14.30 -16.78 -0.28
N ASP A 375 15.13 -17.24 0.65
CA ASP A 375 15.01 -18.52 1.36
C ASP A 375 14.14 -18.37 2.62
N GLU A 376 13.16 -19.26 2.79
CA GLU A 376 12.24 -19.29 3.94
C GLU A 376 12.93 -19.66 5.25
N SER A 377 14.00 -20.46 5.18
CA SER A 377 14.81 -20.82 6.34
C SER A 377 15.60 -19.63 6.89
N LEU A 378 15.87 -18.64 6.04
CA LEU A 378 16.59 -17.41 6.37
C LEU A 378 15.65 -16.21 6.54
N ALA A 379 14.33 -16.41 6.53
CA ALA A 379 13.36 -15.32 6.56
C ALA A 379 13.66 -14.31 7.70
N PRO A 380 13.68 -12.99 7.40
CA PRO A 380 14.04 -11.96 8.37
C PRO A 380 13.06 -11.85 9.54
N ALA A 381 11.85 -12.39 9.38
CA ALA A 381 10.88 -12.51 10.46
C ALA A 381 10.01 -13.76 10.33
N ARG A 382 9.43 -14.18 11.46
CA ARG A 382 8.44 -15.25 11.57
C ARG A 382 7.29 -14.83 12.46
N ILE A 383 6.07 -15.02 11.97
CA ILE A 383 4.83 -14.78 12.72
C ILE A 383 4.26 -16.13 13.13
N HIS A 384 3.92 -16.30 14.41
CA HIS A 384 3.38 -17.55 14.91
C HIS A 384 2.27 -17.28 15.92
N TYR A 385 1.17 -18.02 15.86
CA TYR A 385 0.08 -17.96 16.83
C TYR A 385 0.01 -19.25 17.64
N ALA A 386 0.07 -19.14 18.96
CA ALA A 386 -0.12 -20.25 19.88
C ALA A 386 -0.62 -19.76 21.24
N ASN A 387 -1.47 -20.57 21.90
CA ASN A 387 -1.95 -20.32 23.26
C ASN A 387 -2.57 -18.92 23.46
N GLY A 388 -3.31 -18.40 22.47
CA GLY A 388 -3.94 -17.09 22.56
C GLY A 388 -3.02 -15.90 22.26
N GLN A 389 -1.76 -16.13 21.89
CA GLN A 389 -0.78 -15.07 21.63
C GLN A 389 -0.18 -15.18 20.24
N VAL A 390 -0.05 -14.04 19.56
CA VAL A 390 0.76 -13.93 18.35
C VAL A 390 2.16 -13.47 18.73
N SER A 391 3.17 -14.23 18.31
CA SER A 391 4.58 -13.86 18.40
C SER A 391 5.12 -13.43 17.04
N VAL A 392 5.82 -12.31 16.99
CA VAL A 392 6.61 -11.85 15.82
C VAL A 392 8.08 -11.89 16.21
N ALA A 393 8.81 -12.87 15.68
CA ALA A 393 10.23 -13.06 15.93
C ALA A 393 11.07 -12.61 14.73
N PHE A 394 12.15 -11.89 14.97
CA PHE A 394 13.08 -11.41 13.96
C PHE A 394 14.36 -12.25 13.94
N SER A 395 14.99 -12.35 12.76
CA SER A 395 16.27 -13.01 12.61
C SER A 395 17.40 -12.20 13.27
N GLU A 396 18.52 -12.87 13.57
CA GLU A 396 19.73 -12.24 14.08
C GLU A 396 20.21 -11.11 13.16
N LYS A 397 20.15 -11.31 11.84
CA LYS A 397 20.51 -10.29 10.84
C LYS A 397 19.70 -9.00 11.02
N THR A 398 18.38 -9.10 11.22
CA THR A 398 17.52 -7.95 11.46
C THR A 398 17.85 -7.26 12.79
N ALA A 399 18.08 -8.04 13.84
CA ALA A 399 18.41 -7.52 15.17
C ALA A 399 19.77 -6.80 15.21
N VAL A 400 20.79 -7.37 14.59
CA VAL A 400 22.13 -6.77 14.44
C VAL A 400 22.07 -5.48 13.62
N LEU A 401 21.24 -5.43 12.57
CA LEU A 401 21.05 -4.21 11.78
C LEU A 401 20.47 -3.07 12.62
N ILE A 402 19.50 -3.37 13.49
CA ILE A 402 18.95 -2.38 14.43
C ILE A 402 20.05 -1.89 15.36
N ALA A 403 20.82 -2.81 15.97
CA ALA A 403 21.91 -2.46 16.87
C ALA A 403 23.00 -1.61 16.19
N ASP A 404 23.36 -1.91 14.95
CA ASP A 404 24.31 -1.14 14.15
C ASP A 404 23.79 0.29 13.90
N ILE A 405 22.52 0.46 13.51
CA ILE A 405 21.93 1.79 13.33
C ILE A 405 21.95 2.57 14.65
N VAL A 406 21.51 1.96 15.75
CA VAL A 406 21.46 2.58 17.09
C VAL A 406 22.86 3.03 17.51
N SER A 407 23.85 2.15 17.45
CA SER A 407 25.23 2.43 17.89
C SER A 407 25.93 3.53 17.10
N ARG A 408 25.66 3.66 15.79
CA ARG A 408 26.24 4.73 14.96
C ARG A 408 25.71 6.12 15.28
N HIS A 409 24.52 6.22 15.88
CA HIS A 409 23.82 7.48 16.12
C HIS A 409 23.73 7.88 17.60
N LEU A 410 24.27 7.07 18.52
CA LEU A 410 24.40 7.36 19.94
C LEU A 410 25.80 7.85 20.36
N ASN A 411 26.72 8.05 19.41
CA ASN A 411 28.08 8.56 19.66
C ASN A 411 28.21 10.07 19.48
#